data_AF-A0A7S2M6U1-F1
#
_entry.id   AF-A0A7S2M6U1-F1
#
_cell.length_a   1.000
_cell.length_b   1.000
_cell.length_c   1.000
_cell.angle_alpha   90.00
_cell.angle_beta   90.00
_cell.angle_gamma   90.00
#
_symmetry.space_group_name_H-M   'P 1'
#
loop_
_entity.id
_entity.type
_entity.pdbx_description
1 polymer ?
#
loop_
_entity_poly.entity_id
_entity_poly.type
_entity_poly.pdbx_seq_one_letter_code
_entity_poly.pdbx_strand_id
1 'polypeptide(L)'
;MGIQGLLRNLHPLLVPPPTHHSNQQQSNGNNDNNNTSIKIQHNIRQFANKSLAIDASSWLHKAGYTCSSRLVESIESNTRDPQAEKSYSDYMIRRCEGLLRDAKISTIYLVFDGVRVPLKRGTNADREAKRQANL
;
A
#
# COMPACT_ATOMS: atom_id res chain seq x y z
N MET A 1 -11.31 -0.92 -23.94
CA MET A 1 -11.36 -1.48 -22.57
C MET A 1 -10.21 -0.88 -21.76
N GLY A 2 -10.49 -0.07 -20.74
CA GLY A 2 -9.45 0.50 -19.88
C GLY A 2 -8.93 -0.50 -18.84
N ILE A 3 -7.84 -0.15 -18.14
CA ILE A 3 -7.22 -1.00 -17.11
C ILE A 3 -8.21 -1.48 -16.03
N GLN A 4 -9.21 -0.67 -15.71
CA GLN A 4 -10.26 -1.01 -14.75
C GLN A 4 -11.12 -2.20 -15.20
N GLY A 5 -11.47 -2.26 -16.50
CA GLY A 5 -12.22 -3.39 -17.07
C GLY A 5 -11.40 -4.68 -17.10
N LEU A 6 -10.10 -4.56 -17.38
CA LEU A 6 -9.17 -5.69 -17.35
C LEU A 6 -9.01 -6.25 -15.93
N LEU A 7 -8.78 -5.37 -14.94
CA LEU A 7 -8.63 -5.77 -13.53
C LEU A 7 -9.89 -6.45 -12.99
N ARG A 8 -11.08 -5.97 -13.37
CA ARG A 8 -12.35 -6.59 -12.96
C ARG A 8 -12.49 -8.03 -13.47
N ASN A 9 -12.08 -8.29 -14.71
CA ASN A 9 -12.18 -9.61 -15.33
C ASN A 9 -11.10 -10.57 -14.83
N LEU A 10 -9.90 -10.07 -14.51
CA LEU A 10 -8.80 -10.89 -13.96
C LEU A 10 -8.93 -11.13 -12.45
N HIS A 11 -9.79 -10.39 -11.76
CA HIS A 11 -9.94 -10.44 -10.32
C HIS A 11 -10.08 -11.86 -9.73
N PRO A 12 -10.93 -12.77 -10.27
CA PRO A 12 -11.06 -14.13 -9.73
C PRO A 12 -9.81 -14.99 -9.88
N LEU A 13 -8.92 -14.63 -10.83
CA LEU A 13 -7.67 -15.34 -11.09
C LEU A 13 -6.52 -14.82 -10.23
N LEU A 14 -6.57 -13.54 -9.85
CA LEU A 14 -5.47 -12.86 -9.16
C LEU A 14 -5.57 -12.93 -7.63
N VAL A 15 -6.78 -13.07 -7.08
CA VAL A 15 -7.01 -13.06 -5.64
C VAL A 15 -7.62 -14.39 -5.22
N PRO A 16 -6.95 -15.17 -4.35
CA PRO A 16 -7.52 -16.40 -3.79
C PRO A 16 -8.88 -16.09 -3.16
N PRO A 17 -9.88 -17.00 -3.26
CA PRO A 17 -11.18 -16.76 -2.67
C PRO A 17 -11.08 -16.56 -1.16
N PRO A 18 -12.02 -15.82 -0.53
CA PRO A 18 -12.01 -15.60 0.91
C PRO A 18 -12.04 -16.94 1.65
N THR A 19 -11.11 -17.15 2.60
CA THR A 19 -11.00 -18.39 3.38
C THR A 19 -12.12 -18.55 4.42
N HIS A 20 -12.92 -17.51 4.65
CA HIS A 20 -14.16 -17.58 5.39
C HIS A 20 -15.25 -16.90 4.57
N HIS A 21 -16.44 -17.51 4.54
CA HIS A 21 -17.68 -16.84 4.16
C HIS A 21 -17.81 -15.58 5.02
N SER A 22 -17.32 -14.44 4.54
CA SER A 22 -17.68 -13.15 5.09
C SER A 22 -19.19 -13.10 5.02
N ASN A 23 -19.85 -13.08 6.18
CA ASN A 23 -21.30 -13.07 6.36
C ASN A 23 -22.00 -12.53 5.12
N GLN A 24 -22.69 -13.42 4.40
CA GLN A 24 -23.84 -12.99 3.63
C GLN A 24 -24.75 -12.31 4.65
N GLN A 25 -24.75 -10.98 4.71
CA GLN A 25 -25.88 -10.27 5.25
C GLN A 25 -27.05 -10.70 4.35
N GLN A 26 -27.82 -11.69 4.82
CA GLN A 26 -29.15 -11.97 4.32
C GLN A 26 -29.92 -10.66 4.43
N SER A 27 -30.03 -9.97 3.30
CA SER A 27 -30.97 -8.88 3.14
C SER A 27 -32.33 -9.57 3.08
N ASN A 28 -32.99 -9.65 4.24
CA ASN A 28 -34.38 -10.05 4.31
C ASN A 28 -35.20 -9.05 3.48
N GLY A 29 -35.86 -9.56 2.44
CA GLY A 29 -37.03 -8.98 1.79
C GLY A 29 -36.84 -7.63 1.09
N ASN A 30 -36.68 -7.65 -0.23
CA ASN A 30 -37.69 -7.13 -1.16
C ASN A 30 -37.26 -7.33 -2.61
N ASN A 31 -38.23 -7.74 -3.44
CA ASN A 31 -38.14 -7.91 -4.88
C ASN A 31 -37.89 -6.58 -5.59
N ASP A 32 -36.63 -6.13 -5.64
CA ASP A 32 -36.22 -5.10 -6.57
C ASP A 32 -35.11 -5.63 -7.46
N ASN A 33 -35.38 -5.66 -8.77
CA ASN A 33 -34.46 -5.99 -9.86
C ASN A 33 -33.33 -4.95 -10.00
N ASN A 34 -32.60 -4.69 -8.92
CA ASN A 34 -31.44 -3.83 -8.90
C ASN A 34 -30.20 -4.69 -8.81
N ASN A 35 -29.38 -4.59 -9.86
CA ASN A 35 -28.09 -5.22 -10.06
C ASN A 35 -27.15 -4.90 -8.87
N THR A 36 -27.29 -5.63 -7.77
CA THR A 36 -26.57 -5.38 -6.52
C THR A 36 -25.10 -5.72 -6.74
N SER A 37 -24.29 -4.70 -6.98
CA SER A 37 -22.83 -4.82 -7.06
C SER A 37 -22.29 -5.34 -5.72
N ILE A 38 -22.12 -6.66 -5.61
CA ILE A 38 -21.50 -7.31 -4.45
C ILE A 38 -20.12 -6.68 -4.22
N LYS A 39 -19.97 -5.95 -3.10
CA LYS A 39 -18.70 -5.34 -2.72
C LYS A 39 -17.82 -6.42 -2.07
N ILE A 40 -17.00 -7.09 -2.88
CA ILE A 40 -16.10 -8.13 -2.39
C ILE A 40 -15.05 -7.48 -1.47
N GLN A 41 -15.03 -7.89 -0.20
CA GLN A 41 -14.03 -7.42 0.77
C GLN A 41 -12.89 -8.44 0.86
N HIS A 42 -11.67 -8.00 0.57
CA HIS A 42 -10.49 -8.83 0.66
C HIS A 42 -9.75 -8.67 1.99
N ASN A 43 -9.14 -9.76 2.44
CA ASN A 43 -8.30 -9.82 3.61
C ASN A 43 -6.91 -10.35 3.23
N ILE A 44 -5.87 -9.75 3.79
CA ILE A 44 -4.48 -10.14 3.54
C ILE A 44 -4.20 -11.61 3.88
N ARG A 45 -4.97 -12.21 4.80
CA ARG A 45 -4.89 -13.64 5.17
C ARG A 45 -5.23 -14.59 4.02
N GLN A 46 -5.90 -14.12 2.96
CA GLN A 46 -6.12 -14.90 1.73
C GLN A 46 -4.80 -15.28 1.04
N PHE A 47 -3.72 -14.56 1.35
CA PHE A 47 -2.38 -14.79 0.82
C PHE A 47 -1.46 -15.50 1.82
N ALA A 48 -2.01 -16.14 2.87
CA ALA A 48 -1.22 -16.94 3.79
C ALA A 48 -0.37 -18.00 3.04
N ASN A 49 0.85 -18.19 3.52
CA ASN A 49 1.90 -19.04 2.94
C ASN A 49 2.34 -18.64 1.51
N LYS A 50 1.92 -17.47 1.01
CA LYS A 50 2.44 -16.91 -0.25
C LYS A 50 3.55 -15.90 0.03
N SER A 51 4.30 -15.57 -1.02
CA SER A 51 5.26 -14.47 -1.00
C SER A 51 4.61 -13.18 -1.49
N LEU A 52 5.01 -12.05 -0.91
CA LEU A 52 4.46 -10.74 -1.25
C LEU A 52 5.56 -9.78 -1.68
N ALA A 53 5.39 -9.14 -2.83
CA ALA A 53 6.17 -7.97 -3.23
C ALA A 53 5.43 -6.70 -2.76
N ILE A 54 6.15 -5.83 -2.06
CA ILE A 54 5.60 -4.61 -1.47
C ILE A 54 6.31 -3.41 -2.09
N ASP A 55 5.54 -2.45 -2.59
CA ASP A 55 6.05 -1.11 -2.91
C ASP A 55 6.51 -0.41 -1.62
N ALA A 56 7.82 -0.35 -1.43
CA ALA A 56 8.44 0.22 -0.24
C ALA A 56 8.31 1.75 -0.21
N SER A 57 8.32 2.43 -1.36
CA SER A 57 8.17 3.89 -1.46
C SER A 57 6.85 4.34 -0.84
N SER A 58 5.77 3.61 -1.12
CA SER A 58 4.44 3.88 -0.57
C SER A 58 4.37 3.74 0.95
N TRP A 59 5.08 2.75 1.53
CA TRP A 59 5.12 2.59 2.98
C TRP A 59 6.03 3.62 3.65
N LEU A 60 7.21 3.91 3.07
CA LEU A 60 8.10 4.95 3.57
C LEU A 60 7.46 6.33 3.56
N HIS A 61 6.66 6.63 2.54
CA HIS A 61 5.88 7.87 2.51
C HIS A 61 4.95 7.99 3.73
N LYS A 62 4.26 6.91 4.12
CA LYS A 62 3.46 6.90 5.35
C LYS A 62 4.32 6.95 6.61
N ALA A 63 5.47 6.29 6.60
CA ALA A 63 6.41 6.30 7.71
C ALA A 63 6.93 7.71 8.01
N GLY A 64 7.14 8.53 6.97
CA GLY A 64 7.56 9.92 7.09
C GLY A 64 6.62 10.79 7.92
N TYR A 65 5.33 10.47 8.00
CA TYR A 65 4.39 11.18 8.89
C TYR A 65 4.71 10.99 10.37
N THR A 66 5.44 9.94 10.75
CA THR A 66 5.82 9.70 12.15
C THR A 66 7.01 10.54 12.61
N CYS A 67 7.78 11.12 11.68
CA CYS A 67 8.99 11.88 11.94
C CYS A 67 9.13 13.09 11.02
N SER A 68 8.02 13.68 10.59
CA SER A 68 7.99 14.70 9.53
C SER A 68 8.79 15.94 9.88
N SER A 69 8.63 16.50 11.09
CA SER A 69 9.39 17.69 11.54
C SER A 69 10.90 17.44 11.49
N ARG A 70 11.33 16.31 12.04
CA ARG A 70 12.75 15.92 12.12
C ARG A 70 13.34 15.66 10.73
N LEU A 71 12.55 15.10 9.82
CA LEU A 71 12.96 14.96 8.42
C LEU A 71 13.13 16.32 7.74
N VAL A 72 12.19 17.25 7.93
CA VAL A 72 12.30 18.61 7.36
C VAL A 72 13.54 19.32 7.91
N GLU A 73 13.72 19.34 9.23
CA GLU A 73 14.90 19.94 9.89
C GLU A 73 16.22 19.32 9.38
N SER A 74 16.25 18.00 9.18
CA SER A 74 17.44 17.32 8.65
C SER A 74 17.73 17.70 7.19
N ILE A 75 16.70 17.92 6.37
CA ILE A 75 16.82 18.37 4.98
C ILE A 75 17.34 19.81 4.92
N GLU A 76 16.76 20.72 5.70
CA GLU A 76 17.16 22.14 5.73
C GLU A 76 18.59 22.32 6.24
N SER A 77 18.98 21.56 7.27
CA SER A 77 20.33 21.59 7.83
C SER A 77 21.35 20.79 7.00
N ASN A 78 20.90 20.07 5.96
CA ASN A 78 21.72 19.14 5.18
C ASN A 78 22.48 18.13 6.08
N THR A 79 21.80 17.64 7.12
CA THR A 79 22.33 16.65 8.06
C THR A 79 21.51 15.37 8.03
N ARG A 80 22.02 14.31 8.66
CA ARG A 80 21.24 13.08 8.92
C ARG A 80 20.76 13.10 10.35
N ASP A 81 19.53 12.64 10.54
CA ASP A 81 18.94 12.54 11.87
C ASP A 81 18.69 11.08 12.25
N PRO A 82 19.57 10.46 13.07
CA PRO A 82 19.48 9.04 13.43
C PRO A 82 18.13 8.62 14.01
N GLN A 83 17.46 9.53 14.72
CA GLN A 83 16.18 9.22 15.34
C GLN A 83 15.02 9.27 14.32
N ALA A 84 15.13 10.09 13.26
CA ALA A 84 14.18 10.02 12.15
C ALA A 84 14.35 8.71 11.38
N GLU A 85 15.61 8.29 11.19
CA GLU A 85 15.97 7.02 10.56
C GLU A 85 15.43 5.81 11.28
N LYS A 86 15.58 5.81 12.60
CA LYS A 86 14.99 4.79 13.46
C LYS A 86 13.47 4.76 13.33
N SER A 87 12.81 5.92 13.39
CA SER A 87 11.33 6.00 13.34
C SER A 87 10.74 5.41 12.06
N TYR A 88 11.25 5.79 10.88
CA TYR A 88 10.70 5.23 9.64
C TYR A 88 11.08 3.76 9.44
N SER A 89 12.25 3.33 9.93
CA SER A 89 12.69 1.93 9.87
C SER A 89 11.83 1.04 10.76
N ASP A 90 11.56 1.47 11.99
CA ASP A 90 10.70 0.78 12.95
C ASP A 90 9.26 0.65 12.42
N TYR A 91 8.76 1.65 11.68
CA TYR A 91 7.48 1.55 11.00
C TYR A 91 7.48 0.43 9.96
N MET A 92 8.49 0.38 9.08
CA MET A 92 8.60 -0.65 8.03
C MET A 92 8.69 -2.05 8.64
N ILE A 93 9.54 -2.23 9.65
CA ILE A 93 9.76 -3.51 10.34
C ILE A 93 8.46 -4.00 10.97
N ARG A 94 7.76 -3.16 11.76
CA ARG A 94 6.49 -3.54 12.40
C ARG A 94 5.44 -3.98 11.40
N ARG A 95 5.37 -3.32 10.24
CA ARG A 95 4.43 -3.69 9.17
C ARG A 95 4.78 -5.04 8.55
N CYS A 96 6.07 -5.32 8.33
CA CYS A 96 6.54 -6.64 7.91
C CYS A 96 6.26 -7.71 8.96
N GLU A 97 6.52 -7.45 10.24
CA GLU A 97 6.27 -8.38 11.33
C GLU A 97 4.79 -8.79 11.41
N GLY A 98 3.85 -7.83 11.29
CA GLY A 98 2.43 -8.16 11.26
C GLY A 98 2.03 -9.02 10.06
N LEU A 99 2.66 -8.82 8.90
CA LEU A 99 2.41 -9.67 7.73
C LEU A 99 2.95 -11.10 7.93
N LEU A 100 4.15 -11.24 8.48
CA LEU A 100 4.78 -12.54 8.72
C LEU A 100 4.06 -13.30 9.84
N ARG A 101 3.83 -12.66 10.99
CA ARG A 101 3.31 -13.31 12.20
C ARG A 101 1.79 -13.46 12.17
N ASP A 102 1.06 -12.40 11.82
CA ASP A 102 -0.40 -12.37 11.94
C ASP A 102 -1.06 -12.88 10.66
N ALA A 103 -0.63 -12.38 9.50
CA ALA A 103 -1.21 -12.77 8.21
C ALA A 103 -0.62 -14.07 7.62
N LYS A 104 0.44 -14.61 8.25
CA LYS A 104 1.13 -15.84 7.84
C LYS A 104 1.71 -15.76 6.42
N ILE A 105 2.19 -14.60 6.00
CA ILE A 105 2.93 -14.45 4.73
C ILE A 105 4.27 -15.17 4.86
N SER A 106 4.68 -15.92 3.83
CA SER A 106 5.90 -16.74 3.86
C SER A 106 7.17 -15.93 3.62
N THR A 107 7.13 -14.99 2.68
CA THR A 107 8.30 -14.17 2.32
C THR A 107 7.84 -12.78 1.88
N ILE A 108 8.59 -11.75 2.25
CA ILE A 108 8.32 -10.37 1.86
C ILE A 108 9.50 -9.84 1.06
N TYR A 109 9.22 -9.32 -0.14
CA TYR A 109 10.18 -8.59 -0.97
C TYR A 109 9.81 -7.11 -0.92
N LEU A 110 10.66 -6.30 -0.29
CA LEU A 110 10.53 -4.84 -0.32
C LEU A 110 11.13 -4.34 -1.65
N VAL A 111 10.28 -3.79 -2.50
CA VAL A 111 10.66 -3.27 -3.81
C VAL A 111 10.83 -1.77 -3.71
N PHE A 112 12.04 -1.30 -3.98
CA PHE A 112 12.39 0.11 -3.99
C PHE A 112 12.41 0.63 -5.43
N ASP A 113 11.93 1.86 -5.61
CA ASP A 113 12.05 2.55 -6.88
C ASP A 113 13.53 2.75 -7.24
N GLY A 114 13.86 2.55 -8.51
CA GLY A 114 15.16 2.88 -9.07
C GLY A 114 15.22 4.32 -9.59
N VAL A 115 15.83 4.47 -10.76
CA VAL A 115 16.01 5.77 -11.40
C VAL A 115 14.68 6.33 -11.92
N ARG A 116 14.52 7.66 -11.85
CA ARG A 116 13.34 8.36 -12.40
C ARG A 116 13.21 8.11 -13.90
N VAL A 117 12.06 7.60 -14.33
CA VAL A 117 11.77 7.33 -15.75
C VAL A 117 11.41 8.61 -16.52
N PRO A 118 11.91 8.79 -17.76
CA PRO A 118 11.62 9.99 -18.57
C PRO A 118 10.13 10.25 -18.80
N LEU A 119 9.34 9.18 -19.00
CA LEU A 119 7.89 9.28 -19.23
C LEU A 119 7.12 9.85 -18.02
N LYS A 120 7.73 9.88 -16.83
CA LYS A 120 7.14 10.44 -15.60
C LYS A 120 7.79 11.77 -15.20
N ARG A 121 8.56 12.41 -16.09
CA ARG A 121 9.31 13.64 -15.78
C ARG A 121 8.40 14.77 -15.30
N GLY A 122 7.30 15.05 -16.00
CA GLY A 122 6.36 16.12 -15.63
C GLY A 122 5.81 15.95 -14.22
N THR A 123 5.23 14.78 -13.93
CA THR A 123 4.70 14.47 -12.59
C THR A 123 5.75 14.52 -11.49
N ASN A 124 6.98 14.08 -11.77
CA ASN A 124 8.07 14.16 -10.80
C ASN A 124 8.50 15.62 -10.55
N ALA A 125 8.50 16.47 -11.59
CA ALA A 125 8.77 17.90 -11.46
C ALA A 125 7.70 18.61 -10.63
N ASP A 126 6.41 18.32 -10.88
CA ASP A 126 5.31 18.92 -10.10
C ASP A 126 5.37 18.51 -8.62
N ARG A 127 5.71 17.25 -8.34
CA ARG A 127 5.91 16.76 -6.97
C ARG A 127 7.12 17.37 -6.29
N GLU A 128 8.16 17.70 -7.05
CA GLU A 128 9.34 18.39 -6.55
C GLU A 128 9.00 19.84 -6.20
N ALA A 129 8.40 20.57 -7.14
CA ALA A 129 7.99 21.96 -6.94
C ALA A 129 7.07 22.12 -5.73
N LYS A 130 6.10 21.23 -5.56
CA LYS A 130 5.23 21.22 -4.38
C LYS A 130 5.98 20.96 -3.07
N ARG A 131 7.03 20.14 -3.09
CA ARG A 131 7.83 19.89 -1.88
C ARG A 131 8.66 21.12 -1.53
N GLN A 132 9.34 21.71 -2.52
CA GLN A 132 10.15 22.90 -2.34
C GLN A 132 9.33 24.12 -1.89
N ALA A 133 8.06 24.22 -2.27
CA ALA A 133 7.17 25.28 -1.80
C ALA A 133 6.73 25.12 -0.33
N ASN A 134 6.93 23.95 0.29
CA ASN A 134 6.53 23.63 1.67
C ASN A 134 7.72 23.23 2.57
N LEU A 135 8.94 23.27 2.03
CA LEU A 135 10.18 23.24 2.78
C LEU A 135 10.55 24.69 3.07
#